data_AF-A0A382TFE8-F1
#
_entry.id   AF-A0A382TFE8-F1
#
_cell.length_a   1.000
_cell.length_b   1.000
_cell.length_c   1.000
_cell.angle_alpha   90.00
_cell.angle_beta   90.00
_cell.angle_gamma   90.00
#
_symmetry.space_group_name_H-M   'P 1'
#
loop_
_entity.id
_entity.type
_entity.pdbx_description
1 polymer ?
#
loop_
_entity_poly.entity_id
_entity_poly.type
_entity_poly.pdbx_seq_one_letter_code
_entity_poly.pdbx_strand_id
1 'polypeptide(L)'
;MHANKWLVDFIGKANVGQAIVCSVVPAATRHAVKVLRKMGIAIHELTHKNCGMQIDYPRPSSIGGDRLANARAGLDEFGSPLIVVDFGTAVTFDIVDDQGKYVGGVIAPGLSAMTDYLHENTALL
;
A
#
# COMPACT_ATOMS: atom_id res chain seq x y z
N MET A 1 -5.60 3.59 23.87
CA MET A 1 -7.05 3.87 23.72
C MET A 1 -7.37 4.97 22.70
N HIS A 2 -6.43 5.81 22.26
CA HIS A 2 -6.71 6.93 21.35
C HIS A 2 -7.01 6.57 19.89
N ALA A 3 -6.44 5.48 19.35
CA ALA A 3 -6.61 5.10 17.94
C ALA A 3 -8.06 4.77 17.55
N ASN A 4 -8.88 4.28 18.49
CA ASN A 4 -10.28 3.94 18.22
C ASN A 4 -11.14 5.18 17.92
N LYS A 5 -10.86 6.31 18.58
CA LYS A 5 -11.72 7.50 18.49
C LYS A 5 -11.60 8.16 17.13
N TRP A 6 -10.38 8.30 16.60
CA TRP A 6 -10.15 8.94 15.31
C TRP A 6 -10.88 8.25 14.15
N LEU A 7 -10.85 6.91 14.05
CA LEU A 7 -11.50 6.22 12.93
C LEU A 7 -13.03 6.37 13.00
N VAL A 8 -13.59 6.36 14.20
CA VAL A 8 -15.02 6.63 14.43
C VAL A 8 -15.35 8.08 14.07
N ASP A 9 -14.52 9.04 14.49
CA ASP A 9 -14.69 10.47 14.17
C ASP A 9 -14.57 10.72 12.66
N PHE A 10 -13.66 10.01 11.96
CA PHE A 10 -13.44 10.10 10.51
C PHE A 10 -14.64 9.58 9.71
N ILE A 11 -15.18 8.41 10.09
CA ILE A 11 -16.39 7.85 9.45
C ILE A 11 -17.61 8.74 9.75
N GLY A 12 -17.67 9.30 10.96
CA GLY A 12 -18.71 10.24 11.37
C GLY A 12 -20.11 9.65 11.20
N LYS A 13 -20.95 10.32 10.40
CA LYS A 13 -22.33 9.89 10.10
C LYS A 13 -22.46 9.19 8.74
N ALA A 14 -21.35 8.89 8.06
CA ALA A 14 -21.40 8.24 6.75
C ALA A 14 -22.00 6.83 6.87
N ASN A 15 -22.90 6.47 5.95
CA ASN A 15 -23.45 5.12 5.87
C ASN A 15 -22.48 4.23 5.08
N VAL A 16 -21.54 3.60 5.77
CA VAL A 16 -20.50 2.76 5.16
C VAL A 16 -20.90 1.28 5.24
N GLY A 17 -21.25 0.68 4.10
CA GLY A 17 -21.59 -0.75 4.04
C GLY A 17 -20.38 -1.68 3.96
N GLN A 18 -19.28 -1.22 3.36
CA GLN A 18 -18.08 -2.01 3.11
C GLN A 18 -16.81 -1.15 3.22
N ALA A 19 -15.70 -1.80 3.58
CA ALA A 19 -14.38 -1.19 3.62
C ALA A 19 -13.33 -2.13 3.00
N ILE A 20 -12.35 -1.55 2.31
CA ILE A 20 -11.15 -2.26 1.88
C ILE A 20 -9.96 -1.71 2.67
N VAL A 21 -9.13 -2.60 3.22
CA VAL A 21 -7.94 -2.23 4.00
C VAL A 21 -6.70 -2.59 3.22
N CYS A 22 -5.83 -1.60 3.05
CA CYS A 22 -4.52 -1.73 2.45
C CYS A 22 -3.48 -1.23 3.46
N SER A 23 -2.55 -2.09 3.89
CA SER A 23 -1.52 -1.71 4.86
C SER A 23 -0.34 -2.68 4.86
N VAL A 24 0.86 -2.14 5.08
CA VAL A 24 2.09 -2.90 5.32
C VAL A 24 2.44 -3.02 6.81
N VAL A 25 1.56 -2.55 7.71
CA VAL A 25 1.78 -2.53 9.17
C VAL A 25 0.79 -3.48 9.88
N PRO A 26 1.18 -4.73 10.18
CA PRO A 26 0.23 -5.75 10.68
C PRO A 26 -0.52 -5.36 11.96
N ALA A 27 0.13 -4.63 12.86
CA ALA A 27 -0.51 -4.15 14.09
C ALA A 27 -1.64 -3.15 13.80
N ALA A 28 -1.43 -2.24 12.85
CA ALA A 28 -2.44 -1.27 12.42
C ALA A 28 -3.60 -1.98 11.71
N THR A 29 -3.31 -2.92 10.80
CA THR A 29 -4.33 -3.72 10.11
C THR A 29 -5.25 -4.44 11.09
N ARG A 30 -4.69 -5.18 12.05
CA ARG A 30 -5.47 -5.88 13.08
C ARG A 30 -6.37 -4.93 13.88
N HIS A 31 -5.85 -3.76 14.20
CA HIS A 31 -6.59 -2.75 14.94
C HIS A 31 -7.76 -2.18 14.13
N ALA A 32 -7.50 -1.75 12.89
CA ALA A 32 -8.51 -1.21 11.99
C ALA A 32 -9.63 -2.23 11.71
N VAL A 33 -9.27 -3.48 11.39
CA VAL A 33 -10.24 -4.57 11.17
C VAL A 33 -11.11 -4.79 12.40
N LYS A 34 -10.53 -4.78 13.61
CA LYS A 34 -11.29 -4.95 14.86
C LYS A 34 -12.30 -3.82 15.06
N VAL A 35 -11.93 -2.57 14.79
CA VAL A 35 -12.82 -1.41 14.95
C VAL A 35 -13.95 -1.46 13.92
N LEU A 36 -13.62 -1.64 12.65
CA LEU A 36 -14.60 -1.68 11.56
C LEU A 36 -15.61 -2.83 11.74
N ARG A 37 -15.16 -4.02 12.17
CA ARG A 37 -16.07 -5.15 12.46
C ARG A 37 -17.04 -4.83 13.59
N LYS A 38 -16.58 -4.15 14.64
CA LYS A 38 -17.44 -3.71 15.76
C LYS A 38 -18.49 -2.70 15.32
N MET A 39 -18.23 -1.95 14.25
CA MET A 39 -19.19 -1.02 13.65
C MET A 39 -20.16 -1.70 12.67
N GLY A 40 -20.06 -3.02 12.46
CA GLY A 40 -20.92 -3.76 11.53
C GLY A 40 -20.53 -3.59 10.05
N ILE A 41 -19.34 -3.06 9.76
CA ILE A 41 -18.87 -2.83 8.39
C ILE A 41 -18.20 -4.11 7.86
N ALA A 42 -18.62 -4.58 6.68
CA ALA A 42 -17.95 -5.69 6.01
C ALA A 42 -16.57 -5.25 5.49
N ILE A 43 -15.52 -6.04 5.71
CA ILE A 43 -14.14 -5.63 5.43
C ILE A 43 -13.44 -6.67 4.57
N HIS A 44 -12.69 -6.16 3.59
CA HIS A 44 -11.77 -6.95 2.77
C HIS A 44 -10.36 -6.40 2.91
N GLU A 45 -9.40 -7.26 3.22
CA GLU A 45 -7.98 -6.89 3.13
C GLU A 45 -7.55 -7.04 1.66
N LEU A 46 -6.87 -6.02 1.13
CA LEU A 46 -6.27 -6.07 -0.20
C LEU A 46 -5.07 -7.02 -0.18
N THR A 47 -5.06 -7.96 -1.10
CA THR A 47 -4.04 -9.00 -1.24
C THR A 47 -3.79 -9.29 -2.72
N HIS A 48 -2.72 -10.01 -3.02
CA HIS A 48 -2.44 -10.51 -4.38
C HIS A 48 -3.59 -11.34 -4.98
N LYS A 49 -4.50 -11.91 -4.17
CA LYS A 49 -5.61 -12.74 -4.64
C LYS A 49 -6.84 -11.94 -5.10
N ASN A 50 -6.99 -10.71 -4.62
CA ASN A 50 -8.18 -9.89 -4.84
C ASN A 50 -7.85 -8.47 -5.32
N CYS A 51 -6.60 -8.22 -5.73
CA CYS A 51 -6.16 -6.93 -6.26
C CYS A 51 -6.65 -6.63 -7.69
N GLY A 52 -7.34 -7.58 -8.34
CA GLY A 52 -7.88 -7.38 -9.69
C GLY A 52 -6.81 -7.30 -10.78
N MET A 53 -5.60 -7.78 -10.52
CA MET A 53 -4.47 -7.79 -11.45
C MET A 53 -3.79 -9.17 -11.40
N GLN A 54 -3.30 -9.64 -12.55
CA GLN A 54 -2.47 -10.85 -12.59
C GLN A 54 -1.09 -10.57 -12.00
N ILE A 55 -0.58 -11.52 -11.22
CA ILE A 55 0.71 -11.38 -10.54
C ILE A 55 1.65 -12.47 -11.05
N ASP A 56 2.73 -12.06 -11.72
CA ASP A 56 3.84 -12.92 -12.12
C ASP A 56 5.08 -12.56 -11.31
N TYR A 57 5.06 -12.97 -10.05
CA TYR A 57 6.12 -12.69 -9.09
C TYR A 57 6.36 -13.94 -8.24
N PRO A 58 7.62 -14.33 -7.95
CA PRO A 58 7.90 -15.62 -7.29
C PRO A 58 7.22 -15.82 -5.94
N ARG A 59 6.99 -14.73 -5.19
CA ARG A 59 6.32 -14.74 -3.89
C ARG A 59 5.23 -13.66 -3.83
N PRO A 60 4.04 -13.90 -4.41
CA PRO A 60 2.99 -12.89 -4.49
C PRO A 60 2.53 -12.36 -3.12
N SER A 61 2.57 -13.22 -2.09
CA SER A 61 2.20 -12.86 -0.72
C SER A 61 3.18 -11.91 -0.02
N SER A 62 4.40 -11.72 -0.54
CA SER A 62 5.37 -10.78 0.04
C SER A 62 5.26 -9.36 -0.53
N ILE A 63 4.37 -9.13 -1.50
CA ILE A 63 4.16 -7.79 -2.07
C ILE A 63 3.35 -6.96 -1.07
N GLY A 64 3.79 -5.73 -0.81
CA GLY A 64 3.07 -4.78 0.02
C GLY A 64 1.70 -4.44 -0.59
N GLY A 65 0.68 -4.30 0.27
CA GLY A 65 -0.66 -3.96 -0.20
C GLY A 65 -0.70 -2.61 -0.93
N ASP A 66 0.12 -1.66 -0.48
CA ASP A 66 0.33 -0.34 -1.08
C ASP A 66 0.80 -0.44 -2.54
N ARG A 67 1.82 -1.27 -2.78
CA ARG A 67 2.36 -1.54 -4.12
C ARG A 67 1.32 -2.18 -5.05
N LEU A 68 0.51 -3.10 -4.53
CA LEU A 68 -0.60 -3.69 -5.28
C LEU A 68 -1.68 -2.65 -5.63
N ALA A 69 -2.01 -1.78 -4.69
CA ALA A 69 -3.00 -0.72 -4.92
C ALA A 69 -2.52 0.28 -5.98
N ASN A 70 -1.26 0.74 -5.86
CA ASN A 70 -0.62 1.65 -6.78
C ASN A 70 -0.57 1.09 -8.21
N ALA A 71 -0.07 -0.15 -8.36
CA ALA A 71 0.01 -0.80 -9.66
C ALA A 71 -1.38 -1.05 -10.28
N ARG A 72 -2.38 -1.45 -9.49
CA ARG A 72 -3.75 -1.65 -10.00
C ARG A 72 -4.37 -0.33 -10.47
N ALA A 73 -4.22 0.74 -9.70
CA ALA A 73 -4.74 2.05 -10.04
C ALA A 73 -4.05 2.61 -11.30
N GLY A 74 -2.72 2.52 -11.37
CA GLY A 74 -1.97 2.94 -12.55
C GLY A 74 -2.34 2.15 -13.81
N LEU A 75 -2.53 0.84 -13.69
CA LEU A 75 -3.01 0.01 -14.81
C LEU A 75 -4.41 0.43 -15.28
N ASP A 76 -5.30 0.84 -14.36
CA ASP A 76 -6.65 1.30 -14.71
C ASP A 76 -6.64 2.65 -15.44
N GLU A 77 -5.81 3.57 -14.94
CA GLU A 77 -5.74 4.95 -15.43
C GLU A 77 -4.95 5.05 -16.75
N PHE A 78 -3.87 4.28 -16.89
CA PHE A 78 -2.88 4.46 -17.95
C PHE A 78 -2.67 3.24 -18.86
N GLY A 79 -3.18 2.06 -18.49
CA GLY A 79 -2.93 0.81 -19.22
C GLY A 79 -1.51 0.26 -19.02
N SER A 80 -1.14 -0.69 -19.87
CA SER A 80 0.18 -1.36 -19.89
C SER A 80 0.95 -1.10 -21.18
N PRO A 81 2.30 -1.20 -21.18
CA PRO A 81 3.18 -1.44 -20.03
C PRO A 81 3.32 -0.19 -19.14
N LEU A 82 3.63 -0.40 -17.86
CA LEU A 82 3.67 0.67 -16.86
C LEU A 82 4.75 0.46 -15.80
N ILE A 83 5.37 1.55 -15.36
CA ILE A 83 6.14 1.61 -14.12
C ILE A 83 5.51 2.67 -13.22
N VAL A 84 5.08 2.28 -12.02
CA VAL A 84 4.61 3.22 -11.00
C VAL A 84 5.77 3.52 -10.05
N VAL A 85 6.03 4.80 -9.79
CA VAL A 85 7.06 5.25 -8.86
C VAL A 85 6.41 5.97 -7.68
N ASP A 86 6.55 5.42 -6.48
CA ASP A 86 6.00 6.00 -5.25
C ASP A 86 7.13 6.52 -4.36
N PHE A 87 7.11 7.83 -4.08
CA PHE A 87 8.08 8.54 -3.25
C PHE A 87 7.55 8.68 -1.82
N GLY A 88 7.61 7.59 -1.06
CA GLY A 88 7.22 7.55 0.35
C GLY A 88 8.41 7.45 1.30
N THR A 89 8.18 6.82 2.47
CA THR A 89 9.26 6.45 3.41
C THR A 89 10.35 5.62 2.75
N ALA A 90 9.97 4.79 1.78
CA ALA A 90 10.85 4.19 0.79
C ALA A 90 10.43 4.69 -0.59
N VAL A 91 11.36 4.72 -1.54
CA VAL A 91 11.00 4.88 -2.96
C VAL A 91 10.74 3.49 -3.53
N THR A 92 9.59 3.29 -4.15
CA THR A 92 9.26 2.02 -4.82
C THR A 92 9.08 2.23 -6.31
N PHE A 93 9.47 1.22 -7.08
CA PHE A 93 9.22 1.12 -8.51
C PHE A 93 8.42 -0.17 -8.72
N ASP A 94 7.20 -0.08 -9.19
CA ASP A 94 6.31 -1.22 -9.44
C ASP A 94 6.12 -1.40 -10.94
N ILE A 95 6.49 -2.57 -11.44
CA ILE A 95 6.56 -2.84 -12.88
C ILE A 95 5.38 -3.73 -13.28
N VAL A 96 4.62 -3.24 -14.25
CA VAL A 96 3.55 -3.97 -14.94
C VAL A 96 3.98 -4.19 -16.38
N ASP A 97 4.03 -5.45 -16.82
CA ASP A 97 4.44 -5.82 -18.17
C ASP A 97 3.41 -5.42 -19.25
N ASP A 98 3.74 -5.66 -20.52
CA ASP A 98 2.87 -5.37 -21.66
C ASP A 98 1.54 -6.16 -21.64
N GLN A 99 1.50 -7.29 -20.94
CA GLN A 99 0.30 -8.11 -20.72
C GLN A 99 -0.55 -7.64 -19.54
N GLY A 100 -0.17 -6.56 -18.83
CA GLY A 100 -0.88 -6.05 -17.68
C GLY A 100 -0.64 -6.84 -16.40
N LYS A 101 0.42 -7.66 -16.33
CA LYS A 101 0.79 -8.43 -15.15
C LYS A 101 1.77 -7.65 -14.30
N TYR A 102 1.57 -7.66 -12.99
CA TYR A 102 2.59 -7.20 -12.06
C TYR A 102 3.76 -8.19 -12.05
N VAL A 103 4.94 -7.74 -12.47
CA VAL A 103 6.14 -8.60 -12.62
C VAL A 103 7.21 -8.34 -11.56
N GLY A 104 7.00 -7.36 -10.67
CA GLY A 104 7.92 -7.06 -9.59
C GLY A 104 8.27 -5.60 -9.52
N GLY A 105 9.49 -5.31 -9.07
CA GLY A 105 9.90 -3.94 -8.85
C GLY A 105 11.15 -3.77 -7.99
N VAL A 106 11.45 -2.53 -7.65
CA VAL A 106 12.61 -2.13 -6.83
C VAL A 106 12.13 -1.35 -5.60
N ILE A 107 12.80 -1.55 -4.47
CA ILE A 107 12.62 -0.73 -3.26
C ILE A 107 13.97 -0.09 -2.95
N ALA A 108 13.98 1.23 -2.80
CA ALA A 108 15.13 2.04 -2.44
C ALA A 108 14.81 2.88 -1.19
N PRO A 109 15.82 3.41 -0.48
CA PRO A 109 15.60 4.35 0.62
C PRO A 109 14.73 5.55 0.17
N GLY A 110 13.89 6.08 1.05
CA GLY A 110 13.18 7.34 0.80
C GLY A 110 14.12 8.54 0.77
N LEU A 111 13.69 9.66 0.20
CA LEU A 111 14.50 10.89 0.14
C LEU A 111 15.02 11.31 1.51
N SER A 112 14.15 11.34 2.54
CA SER A 112 14.56 11.69 3.90
C SER A 112 15.67 10.77 4.42
N ALA A 113 15.52 9.45 4.25
CA ALA A 113 16.53 8.49 4.68
C ALA A 113 17.86 8.66 3.93
N MET A 114 17.82 9.00 2.64
CA MET A 114 19.04 9.30 1.88
C MET A 114 19.73 10.57 2.39
N THR A 115 18.97 11.64 2.64
CA THR A 115 19.49 12.91 3.18
C THR A 115 20.09 12.73 4.57
N ASP A 116 19.37 12.06 5.47
CA ASP A 116 19.84 11.78 6.83
C ASP A 116 21.12 10.95 6.79
N TYR A 117 21.16 9.93 5.92
CA TYR A 117 22.36 9.10 5.76
C TYR A 117 23.58 9.90 5.31
N LEU A 118 23.42 10.84 4.37
CA LEU A 118 24.51 11.69 3.90
C LEU A 118 25.02 12.64 4.99
N HIS A 119 24.13 13.28 5.75
CA HIS A 119 24.52 14.12 6.88
C HIS A 119 25.24 13.32 7.99
N GLU A 120 24.79 12.10 8.27
CA GLU A 120 25.38 11.28 9.33
C GLU A 120 26.74 10.67 8.96
N ASN A 121 26.96 10.37 7.68
CA ASN A 121 28.09 9.55 7.24
C ASN A 121 29.11 10.30 6.37
N THR A 122 28.95 11.61 6.15
CA THR A 122 29.91 12.41 5.40
C THR A 122 30.34 13.64 6.19
N ALA A 123 31.62 13.98 6.14
CA ALA A 123 32.20 15.03 6.98
C ALA A 123 31.90 16.46 6.48
N LEU A 124 31.32 16.61 5.30
CA LEU A 124 31.18 17.89 4.59
C LEU A 124 29.75 18.12 4.04
N LEU A 125 28.77 17.32 4.46
CA LEU A 125 27.34 17.55 4.22
C LEU A 125 26.60 17.62 5.56
#